data_AF-A0A931UV51-F1
#
_entry.id   AF-A0A931UV51-F1
#
_cell.length_a   1.000
_cell.length_b   1.000
_cell.length_c   1.000
_cell.angle_alpha   90.00
_cell.angle_beta   90.00
_cell.angle_gamma   90.00
#
_symmetry.space_group_name_H-M   'P 1'
#
loop_
_entity.id
_entity.type
_entity.pdbx_description
1 polymer ?
#
loop_
_entity_poly.entity_id
_entity_poly.type
_entity_poly.pdbx_seq_one_letter_code
_entity_poly.pdbx_strand_id
1 'polypeptide(L)' 'MGAGVWNIVMGLAAIAAGASGRFVFIGTNSGAVLIAVGVAFVIWGAVQIFRNRRASE' A
#
# COMPACT_ATOMS: atom_id res chain seq x y z
N MET A 1 1.03 -11.74 11.90
CA MET A 1 1.49 -11.29 10.57
C MET A 1 2.50 -10.17 10.77
N GLY A 2 3.66 -10.17 10.10
CA GLY A 2 4.64 -9.10 10.23
C GLY A 2 4.11 -7.78 9.66
N ALA A 3 4.47 -6.64 10.27
CA ALA A 3 3.98 -5.31 9.89
C ALA A 3 4.15 -5.00 8.38
N GLY A 4 5.22 -5.48 7.77
CA GLY A 4 5.45 -5.32 6.33
C GLY A 4 4.44 -6.05 5.45
N VAL A 5 3.99 -7.25 5.84
CA VAL A 5 2.96 -8.02 5.10
C VAL A 5 1.61 -7.31 5.19
N TRP A 6 1.28 -6.75 6.36
CA TRP A 6 0.05 -5.98 6.57
C TRP A 6 0.01 -4.72 5.68
N ASN A 7 1.12 -4.00 5.59
CA ASN A 7 1.23 -2.81 4.73
C ASN A 7 1.05 -3.13 3.25
N ILE A 8 1.57 -4.27 2.77
CA ILE A 8 1.36 -4.72 1.38
C ILE A 8 -0.11 -5.05 1.13
N VAL A 9 -0.77 -5.79 2.03
CA VAL A 9 -2.19 -6.14 1.88
C VAL A 9 -3.06 -4.89 1.86
N MET A 10 -2.83 -3.93 2.76
CA MET A 10 -3.57 -2.67 2.79
C MET A 10 -3.31 -1.82 1.53
N GLY A 11 -2.08 -1.78 1.04
CA GLY A 11 -1.73 -1.12 -0.21
C GLY A 11 -2.44 -1.73 -1.43
N LEU A 12 -2.47 -3.06 -1.52
CA LEU A 12 -3.20 -3.77 -2.59
C LEU A 12 -4.71 -3.54 -2.51
N ALA A 13 -5.29 -3.55 -1.30
CA ALA A 13 -6.70 -3.23 -1.11
C ALA A 13 -7.04 -1.80 -1.54
N ALA A 14 -6.16 -0.83 -1.23
CA ALA A 14 -6.33 0.55 -1.67
C ALA A 14 -6.23 0.71 -3.20
N ILE A 15 -5.28 0.01 -3.85
CA ILE A 15 -5.17 -0.01 -5.32
C ILE A 15 -6.44 -0.61 -5.94
N ALA A 16 -6.91 -1.75 -5.44
CA ALA A 16 -8.12 -2.40 -5.95
C ALA A 16 -9.36 -1.51 -5.77
N ALA A 17 -9.47 -0.85 -4.62
CA ALA A 17 -10.56 0.10 -4.34
C ALA A 17 -10.52 1.31 -5.29
N GLY A 18 -9.35 1.91 -5.50
CA GLY A 18 -9.19 3.04 -6.43
C GLY A 18 -9.40 2.65 -7.89
N ALA A 19 -8.92 1.47 -8.31
CA ALA A 19 -9.13 0.93 -9.65
C ALA A 19 -10.61 0.60 -9.93
N SER A 20 -11.39 0.26 -8.91
CA SER A 20 -12.83 0.04 -9.04
C SER A 20 -13.61 1.32 -9.39
N GLY A 21 -12.99 2.51 -9.34
CA GLY A 21 -13.62 3.81 -9.66
C GLY A 21 -14.71 4.24 -8.67
N ARG A 22 -15.00 3.40 -7.67
CA ARG A 22 -16.08 3.57 -6.69
C ARG A 22 -15.57 4.18 -5.38
N PHE A 23 -14.26 4.18 -5.19
CA PHE A 23 -13.59 4.74 -4.03
C PHE A 23 -12.56 5.78 -4.48
N VAL A 24 -12.57 6.91 -3.81
CA VAL A 24 -11.69 8.05 -4.08
C VAL A 24 -10.88 8.36 -2.84
N PHE A 25 -9.69 8.94 -3.02
CA PHE A 25 -8.89 9.33 -1.89
C PHE A 25 -9.60 10.46 -1.13
N ILE A 26 -9.89 10.21 0.16
CA ILE A 26 -10.49 11.20 1.04
C ILE A 26 -9.56 12.42 1.11
N GLY A 27 -10.09 13.60 0.80
CA GLY A 27 -9.35 14.87 0.78
C GLY A 27 -8.97 15.37 -0.62
N THR A 28 -8.89 14.51 -1.64
CA THR A 28 -8.68 14.92 -3.05
C THR A 28 -9.78 14.48 -4.00
N ASN A 29 -10.71 13.62 -3.57
CA ASN A 29 -11.78 13.05 -4.41
C ASN A 29 -11.29 12.41 -5.72
N SER A 30 -10.02 12.00 -5.77
CA SER A 30 -9.41 11.42 -6.96
C SER A 30 -9.04 9.96 -6.73
N GLY A 31 -9.55 9.08 -7.59
CA GLY A 31 -9.20 7.65 -7.59
C GLY A 31 -7.73 7.41 -7.98
N ALA A 32 -7.16 8.27 -8.83
CA ALA A 32 -5.74 8.18 -9.22
C ALA A 32 -4.80 8.38 -8.03
N VAL A 33 -5.15 9.31 -7.12
CA VAL A 33 -4.39 9.56 -5.88
C VAL A 33 -4.48 8.36 -4.95
N LEU A 34 -5.66 7.71 -4.85
CA LEU A 34 -5.84 6.51 -4.03
C LEU A 34 -4.97 5.35 -4.52
N ILE A 35 -4.89 5.16 -5.84
CA ILE A 35 -4.01 4.17 -6.45
C ILE A 35 -2.54 4.51 -6.15
N ALA A 36 -2.13 5.77 -6.34
CA ALA A 36 -0.75 6.20 -6.09
C ALA A 36 -0.31 5.98 -4.63
N VAL A 37 -1.18 6.31 -3.67
CA VAL A 37 -0.92 6.07 -2.24
C VAL A 37 -0.90 4.57 -1.93
N GLY A 38 -1.80 3.78 -2.52
CA GLY A 38 -1.77 2.33 -2.39
C GLY A 38 -0.46 1.72 -2.89
N VAL A 39 0.04 2.16 -4.05
CA VAL A 39 1.35 1.75 -4.59
C VAL A 39 2.49 2.12 -3.63
N ALA A 40 2.48 3.34 -3.08
CA ALA A 40 3.47 3.76 -2.09
C ALA A 40 3.47 2.86 -0.84
N PHE A 41 2.29 2.47 -0.35
CA PHE A 41 2.15 1.53 0.76
C PHE A 41 2.71 0.14 0.47
N VAL A 42 2.46 -0.39 -0.75
CA VAL A 42 3.04 -1.67 -1.18
C VAL A 42 4.56 -1.60 -1.21
N ILE A 43 5.13 -0.56 -1.82
CA ILE A 43 6.59 -0.36 -1.89
C ILE A 43 7.17 -0.24 -0.48
N TRP A 44 6.55 0.55 0.39
CA TRP A 44 7.00 0.72 1.78
C TRP A 44 6.94 -0.57 2.58
N GLY A 45 5.87 -1.35 2.44
CA GLY A 45 5.74 -2.67 3.05
C GLY A 45 6.81 -3.64 2.56
N ALA A 46 7.11 -3.66 1.26
CA ALA A 46 8.20 -4.45 0.70
C ALA A 46 9.56 -4.03 1.27
N VAL A 47 9.83 -2.72 1.35
CA VAL A 47 11.06 -2.18 1.96
C VAL A 47 11.19 -2.57 3.44
N GLN A 48 10.11 -2.54 4.21
CA GLN A 48 10.12 -3.02 5.61
C GLN A 48 10.48 -4.51 5.70
N ILE A 49 9.91 -5.35 4.83
CA ILE A 49 10.24 -6.79 4.81
C ILE A 49 11.71 -6.99 4.47
N PHE A 50 12.22 -6.30 3.43
CA PHE A 50 13.63 -6.40 3.04
C PHE A 50 14.58 -5.91 4.13
N ARG A 51 14.25 -4.80 4.82
CA ARG A 51 15.04 -4.29 5.95
C ARG A 51 15.04 -5.24 7.14
N ASN A 52 13.89 -5.80 7.51
CA ASN A 52 13.81 -6.76 8.62
C ASN A 52 14.54 -8.07 8.30
N ARG A 53 14.49 -8.53 7.05
CA ARG A 53 15.27 -9.71 6.62
C ARG A 53 16.77 -9.47 6.73
N ARG A 54 17.26 -8.31 6.29
CA ARG A 54 18.68 -7.94 6.41
C ARG A 54 19.15 -7.72 7.84
N ALA A 55 18.27 -7.32 8.75
CA ALA A 55 18.60 -7.14 10.17
C ALA A 55 18.65 -8.46 10.95
N SER A 56 18.25 -9.58 10.32
CA SER A 56 18.25 -10.92 10.92
C SER A 56 19.38 -11.81 10.38
N GLU A 57 20.20 -11.30 9.46
CA GLU A 57 21.50 -11.87 9.04
C GLU A 57 22.63 -11.19 9.83
#